data_AF-A0A8D3CA74-F1
#
_entry.id   AF-A0A8D3CA74-F1
#
_cell.length_a   1.000
_cell.length_b   1.000
_cell.length_c   1.000
_cell.angle_alpha   90.00
_cell.angle_beta   90.00
_cell.angle_gamma   90.00
#
_symmetry.space_group_name_H-M   'P 1'
#
loop_
_entity.id
_entity.type
_entity.pdbx_description
1 polymer ?
#
loop_
_entity_poly.entity_id
_entity_poly.type
_entity_poly.pdbx_seq_one_letter_code
_entity_poly.pdbx_strand_id
1 'polypeptide(L)'
;MEESLRCVSLCDPDGVHAFLLVLPVGPLTDEDKGELQTIQSTFSSRVDDFTMILFTVESDPTDPAVVDFLNETDDIQELCRSCGGRSVVLNIKDEQQVSEMLDAVDTMSTGGSRCFTKNTFTEAQVSRVVEQENANTKLKAELEAVTQKRPVGDRSREPLRMLLLGKTGSGKGSTANTILGKKIFETGTIKSGEIATGEVDGRSVTVVRSPDLFDTTLSDELHRCLKLLSPGPHVFLLVLPIGDFSPEEKNSMELIRKYFGKRSKDFTIIIFTRGDEPAERSFDSCVKDVDGFVKQLINDCGGRYQVFNNRDVTNRTQVHELLSKIQTMLEENGGCCYNEMPDDTQEVTQVEMILKEKEEENKKKWEKREETLRRDLRKRLEASEKTVQTETEQRKAAERELELSRKERKRDHENWDKEKTGMWEGMYQDLKQNLDEEKTKYRKLQEEYQHRGIRLFCATVLILFLLLISLFYNFLGCSNREVAESSQTEGGLFWPWTLLYYLVGFVFVVLLFCVSGSSVRR
;
A
#
# COMPACT_ATOMS: atom_id res chain seq x y z
N MET A 1 9.34 41.68 -4.94
CA MET A 1 10.06 41.96 -6.20
C MET A 1 9.25 41.53 -7.41
N GLU A 2 8.78 40.28 -7.51
CA GLU A 2 7.93 39.82 -8.63
C GLU A 2 6.62 40.60 -8.78
N GLU A 3 5.90 40.82 -7.67
CA GLU A 3 4.67 41.64 -7.66
C GLU A 3 4.94 43.10 -8.05
N SER A 4 6.05 43.69 -7.61
CA SER A 4 6.46 45.05 -7.96
C SER A 4 6.77 45.20 -9.45
N LEU A 5 7.51 44.23 -10.02
CA LEU A 5 7.80 44.16 -11.46
C LEU A 5 6.51 43.95 -12.27
N ARG A 6 5.59 43.12 -11.77
CA ARG A 6 4.29 42.87 -12.37
C ARG A 6 3.47 44.16 -12.43
N CYS A 7 3.42 44.94 -11.35
CA CYS A 7 2.71 46.23 -11.31
C CYS A 7 3.24 47.21 -12.36
N VAL A 8 4.56 47.33 -12.51
CA VAL A 8 5.18 48.19 -13.54
C VAL A 8 4.88 47.68 -14.95
N SER A 9 4.91 46.35 -15.14
CA SER A 9 4.64 45.72 -16.44
C SER A 9 3.19 45.87 -16.91
N LEU A 10 2.23 46.14 -16.01
CA LEU A 10 0.84 46.39 -16.39
C LEU A 10 0.66 47.71 -17.16
N CYS A 11 1.62 48.62 -17.05
CA CYS A 11 1.59 49.91 -17.73
C CYS A 11 2.41 49.89 -19.05
N ASP A 12 2.95 48.75 -19.48
CA ASP A 12 3.69 48.65 -20.74
C ASP A 12 2.76 48.85 -21.97
N PRO A 13 3.21 49.52 -23.04
CA PRO A 13 4.56 50.05 -23.28
C PRO A 13 4.78 51.48 -22.74
N ASP A 14 3.72 52.15 -22.29
CA ASP A 14 3.73 53.58 -21.96
C ASP A 14 4.38 53.87 -20.59
N GLY A 15 4.55 52.86 -19.74
CA GLY A 15 5.17 52.94 -18.44
C GLY A 15 4.34 53.67 -17.38
N VAL A 16 4.87 53.73 -16.16
CA VAL A 16 4.22 54.44 -15.04
C VAL A 16 4.55 55.92 -15.12
N HIS A 17 3.55 56.77 -15.30
CA HIS A 17 3.72 58.22 -15.47
C HIS A 17 3.98 58.95 -14.14
N ALA A 18 3.33 58.51 -13.07
CA ALA A 18 3.56 59.03 -11.73
C ALA A 18 3.33 57.95 -10.67
N PHE A 19 4.16 57.96 -9.63
CA PHE A 19 3.90 57.28 -8.37
C PHE A 19 3.28 58.31 -7.43
N LEU A 20 2.11 58.00 -6.88
CA LEU A 20 1.42 58.88 -5.95
C LEU A 20 1.68 58.40 -4.52
N LEU A 21 2.39 59.21 -3.74
CA LEU A 21 2.55 58.99 -2.31
C LEU A 21 1.50 59.82 -1.57
N VAL A 22 0.46 59.16 -1.07
CA VAL A 22 -0.68 59.83 -0.43
C VAL A 22 -0.47 59.89 1.07
N LEU A 23 -0.43 61.10 1.63
CA LEU A 23 -0.19 61.35 3.05
C LEU A 23 -1.26 62.29 3.62
N PRO A 24 -1.77 62.08 4.84
CA PRO A 24 -2.58 63.09 5.52
C PRO A 24 -1.72 64.30 5.88
N VAL A 25 -2.31 65.50 5.94
CA VAL A 25 -1.61 66.67 6.49
C VAL A 25 -1.41 66.47 7.99
N GLY A 26 -0.17 66.16 8.38
CA GLY A 26 0.25 65.88 9.74
C GLY A 26 1.73 65.51 9.81
N PRO A 27 2.31 65.35 11.02
CA PRO A 27 3.71 65.01 11.17
C PRO A 27 3.98 63.60 10.63
N LEU A 28 5.07 63.44 9.88
CA LEU A 28 5.49 62.14 9.36
C LEU A 28 5.85 61.19 10.50
N THR A 29 5.21 60.03 10.50
CA THR A 29 5.53 58.94 11.44
C THR A 29 6.74 58.16 10.96
N ASP A 30 7.36 57.39 11.87
CA ASP A 30 8.44 56.47 11.50
C ASP A 30 7.97 55.39 10.52
N GLU A 31 6.66 55.07 10.52
CA GLU A 31 6.03 54.17 9.56
C GLU A 31 6.03 54.79 8.16
N ASP A 32 5.59 56.05 8.02
CA ASP A 32 5.61 56.78 6.74
C ASP A 32 7.03 56.86 6.15
N LYS A 33 8.02 57.13 7.01
CA LYS A 33 9.46 57.16 6.62
C LYS A 33 9.95 55.76 6.19
N GLY A 34 9.50 54.71 6.88
CA GLY A 34 9.82 53.32 6.56
C GLY A 34 9.19 52.85 5.24
N GLU A 35 7.96 53.27 4.93
CA GLU A 35 7.29 52.96 3.66
C GLU A 35 8.02 53.61 2.48
N LEU A 36 8.41 54.88 2.60
CA LEU A 36 9.20 55.56 1.58
C LEU A 36 10.53 54.85 1.31
N GLN A 37 11.26 54.49 2.38
CA GLN A 37 12.50 53.71 2.25
C GLN A 37 12.25 52.36 1.58
N THR A 38 11.12 51.71 1.87
CA THR A 38 10.74 50.45 1.25
C THR A 38 10.48 50.62 -0.25
N ILE A 39 9.80 51.70 -0.66
CA ILE A 39 9.57 52.05 -2.07
C ILE A 39 10.92 52.28 -2.78
N GLN A 40 11.80 53.10 -2.21
CA GLN A 40 13.13 53.37 -2.77
C GLN A 40 14.00 52.10 -2.84
N SER A 41 13.94 51.23 -1.82
CA SER A 41 14.66 49.96 -1.83
C SER A 41 14.11 48.97 -2.87
N THR A 42 12.85 49.12 -3.25
CA THR A 42 12.17 48.24 -4.20
C THR A 42 12.36 48.72 -5.63
N PHE A 43 12.14 50.02 -5.89
CA PHE A 43 12.12 50.62 -7.22
C PHE A 43 13.39 51.45 -7.56
N SER A 44 14.36 51.49 -6.64
CA SER A 44 15.54 52.39 -6.65
C SER A 44 15.18 53.84 -6.37
N SER A 45 16.15 54.64 -5.93
CA SER A 45 16.02 56.09 -5.77
C SER A 45 15.58 56.79 -7.07
N ARG A 46 15.75 56.16 -8.23
CA ARG A 46 15.19 56.64 -9.50
C ARG A 46 13.66 56.75 -9.50
N VAL A 47 12.96 56.07 -8.59
CA VAL A 47 11.51 56.21 -8.42
C VAL A 47 11.13 57.61 -7.93
N ASP A 48 12.02 58.29 -7.21
CA ASP A 48 11.80 59.63 -6.69
C ASP A 48 11.58 60.61 -7.85
N ASP A 49 12.27 60.42 -8.98
CA ASP A 49 12.12 61.19 -10.22
C ASP A 49 10.73 61.05 -10.87
N PHE A 50 9.89 60.13 -10.40
CA PHE A 50 8.52 59.90 -10.89
C PHE A 50 7.48 60.00 -9.77
N THR A 51 7.89 60.34 -8.55
CA THR A 51 6.99 60.39 -7.39
C THR A 51 6.42 61.80 -7.21
N MET A 52 5.11 61.88 -6.99
CA MET A 52 4.39 63.07 -6.57
C MET A 52 3.73 62.81 -5.22
N ILE A 53 3.88 63.73 -4.28
CA ILE A 53 3.29 63.62 -2.95
C ILE A 53 1.91 64.27 -2.95
N LEU A 54 0.91 63.56 -2.46
CA LEU A 54 -0.45 64.04 -2.35
C LEU A 54 -0.80 64.20 -0.87
N PHE A 55 -0.85 65.44 -0.40
CA PHE A 55 -1.29 65.77 0.94
C PHE A 55 -2.80 65.88 1.00
N THR A 56 -3.44 65.11 1.87
CA THR A 56 -4.90 65.06 1.96
C THR A 56 -5.41 65.87 3.15
N VAL A 57 -6.44 66.70 2.91
CA VAL A 57 -7.10 67.53 3.93
C VAL A 57 -8.62 67.34 3.90
N GLU A 58 -9.26 67.53 5.05
CA GLU A 58 -10.73 67.48 5.17
C GLU A 58 -11.41 68.84 4.98
N SER A 59 -10.61 69.93 4.92
CA SER A 59 -11.03 71.34 4.91
C SER A 59 -10.45 72.07 3.68
N ASP A 60 -10.56 73.40 3.62
CA ASP A 60 -9.98 74.21 2.53
C ASP A 60 -8.44 74.04 2.46
N PRO A 61 -7.87 73.57 1.34
CA PRO A 61 -6.42 73.37 1.21
C PRO A 61 -5.62 74.68 1.17
N THR A 62 -6.29 75.82 0.97
CA THR A 62 -5.66 77.15 0.99
C THR A 62 -5.64 77.79 2.38
N ASP A 63 -6.15 77.09 3.40
CA ASP A 63 -6.14 77.58 4.77
C ASP A 63 -4.69 77.83 5.25
N PRO A 64 -4.39 79.03 5.81
CA PRO A 64 -3.04 79.36 6.28
C PRO A 64 -2.45 78.32 7.23
N ALA A 65 -3.24 77.67 8.08
CA ALA A 65 -2.73 76.66 8.99
C ALA A 65 -2.19 75.41 8.27
N VAL A 66 -2.78 75.04 7.13
CA VAL A 66 -2.32 73.92 6.28
C VAL A 66 -1.04 74.33 5.56
N VAL A 67 -1.02 75.53 4.99
CA VAL A 67 0.12 76.07 4.24
C VAL A 67 1.33 76.27 5.17
N ASP A 68 1.12 76.82 6.36
CA ASP A 68 2.16 77.05 7.36
C ASP A 68 2.74 75.71 7.85
N PHE A 69 1.89 74.70 8.10
CA PHE A 69 2.36 73.38 8.54
C PHE A 69 3.30 72.69 7.53
N LEU A 70 2.95 72.75 6.24
CA LEU A 70 3.77 72.18 5.16
C LEU A 70 5.09 72.95 4.96
N ASN A 71 5.09 74.26 5.26
CA ASN A 71 6.25 75.12 5.11
C ASN A 71 7.15 75.16 6.36
N GLU A 72 6.66 74.86 7.56
CA GLU A 72 7.44 74.95 8.79
C GLU A 72 8.09 73.63 9.22
N THR A 73 7.67 72.49 8.64
CA THR A 73 8.19 71.17 9.04
C THR A 73 9.36 70.72 8.15
N ASP A 74 10.58 70.70 8.71
CA ASP A 74 11.80 70.32 7.98
C ASP A 74 11.71 68.95 7.30
N ASP A 75 11.13 67.96 7.97
CA ASP A 75 10.97 66.59 7.45
C ASP A 75 10.07 66.53 6.20
N ILE A 76 8.99 67.32 6.18
CA ILE A 76 8.06 67.38 5.04
C ILE A 76 8.73 68.09 3.88
N GLN A 77 9.45 69.17 4.15
CA GLN A 77 10.20 69.86 3.11
C GLN A 77 11.31 68.99 2.51
N GLU A 78 12.02 68.20 3.33
CA GLU A 78 13.02 67.25 2.87
C GLU A 78 12.40 66.18 1.98
N LEU A 79 11.25 65.64 2.39
CA LEU A 79 10.48 64.69 1.60
C LEU A 79 10.06 65.29 0.24
N CYS A 80 9.46 66.49 0.24
CA CYS A 80 9.10 67.19 -0.99
C CYS A 80 10.31 67.43 -1.89
N ARG A 81 11.45 67.85 -1.32
CA ARG A 81 12.70 68.05 -2.07
C ARG A 81 13.23 66.74 -2.66
N SER A 82 13.15 65.62 -1.93
CA SER A 82 13.59 64.31 -2.42
C SER A 82 12.79 63.87 -3.65
N CYS A 83 11.50 64.20 -3.69
CA CYS A 83 10.64 63.96 -4.85
C CYS A 83 10.65 65.13 -5.86
N GLY A 84 11.70 65.97 -5.90
CA GLY A 84 11.84 67.04 -6.90
C GLY A 84 10.89 68.23 -6.71
N GLY A 85 10.36 68.44 -5.51
CA GLY A 85 9.45 69.53 -5.15
C GLY A 85 8.00 69.30 -5.56
N ARG A 86 7.64 68.08 -5.99
CA ARG A 86 6.31 67.77 -6.53
C ARG A 86 5.38 67.32 -5.42
N SER A 87 4.61 68.26 -4.90
CA SER A 87 3.55 67.98 -3.93
C SER A 87 2.28 68.77 -4.27
N VAL A 88 1.12 68.14 -4.06
CA VAL A 88 -0.20 68.76 -4.22
C VAL A 88 -0.99 68.55 -2.93
N VAL A 89 -1.70 69.58 -2.47
CA VAL A 89 -2.64 69.49 -1.35
C VAL A 89 -4.04 69.36 -1.91
N LEU A 90 -4.74 68.30 -1.53
CA LEU A 90 -6.04 67.93 -2.09
C LEU A 90 -7.09 67.79 -0.99
N ASN A 91 -8.22 68.46 -1.17
CA ASN A 91 -9.44 68.12 -0.47
C ASN A 91 -10.16 67.01 -1.22
N ILE A 92 -10.21 65.82 -0.64
CA ILE A 92 -10.78 64.61 -1.26
C ILE A 92 -12.30 64.79 -1.57
N LYS A 93 -12.97 65.76 -0.95
CA LYS A 93 -14.40 66.05 -1.18
C LYS A 93 -14.66 67.00 -2.34
N ASP A 94 -13.63 67.60 -2.94
CA ASP A 94 -13.74 68.53 -4.06
C ASP A 94 -13.27 67.86 -5.36
N GLU A 95 -14.23 67.45 -6.21
CA GLU A 95 -13.95 66.78 -7.48
C GLU A 95 -13.19 67.67 -8.48
N GLN A 96 -13.24 69.00 -8.33
CA GLN A 96 -12.57 69.92 -9.25
C GLN A 96 -11.04 69.91 -9.07
N GLN A 97 -10.57 69.65 -7.84
CA GLN A 97 -9.14 69.57 -7.52
C GLN A 97 -8.46 68.30 -8.04
N VAL A 98 -9.25 67.24 -8.32
CA VAL A 98 -8.74 66.02 -8.97
C VAL A 98 -8.29 66.31 -10.40
N SER A 99 -8.97 67.23 -11.10
CA SER A 99 -8.58 67.65 -12.45
C SER A 99 -7.24 68.40 -12.43
N GLU A 100 -7.03 69.28 -11.44
CA GLU A 100 -5.78 70.03 -11.29
C GLU A 100 -4.59 69.10 -10.96
N MET A 101 -4.83 68.05 -10.18
CA MET A 101 -3.85 66.99 -9.93
C MET A 101 -3.45 66.24 -11.22
N LEU A 102 -4.43 65.93 -12.08
CA LEU A 102 -4.15 65.26 -13.36
C LEU A 102 -3.36 66.18 -14.31
N ASP A 103 -3.69 67.47 -14.36
CA ASP A 103 -2.92 68.45 -15.14
C ASP A 103 -1.46 68.58 -14.63
N ALA A 104 -1.23 68.46 -13.32
CA ALA A 104 0.10 68.43 -12.74
C ALA A 104 0.91 67.19 -13.16
N VAL A 105 0.26 66.01 -13.20
CA VAL A 105 0.87 64.76 -13.70
C VAL A 105 1.20 64.86 -15.20
N ASP A 106 0.33 65.47 -16.00
CA ASP A 106 0.57 65.68 -17.42
C ASP A 106 1.73 66.66 -17.66
N THR A 107 1.86 67.69 -16.83
CA THR A 107 2.97 68.65 -16.90
C THR A 107 4.30 67.97 -16.57
N MET A 108 4.35 67.03 -15.62
CA MET A 108 5.54 66.25 -15.27
C MET A 108 6.10 65.45 -16.46
N SER A 109 5.24 65.03 -17.38
CA SER A 109 5.61 64.19 -18.53
C SER A 109 6.30 64.94 -19.68
N THR A 110 6.27 66.28 -19.67
CA THR A 110 6.79 67.13 -20.76
C THR A 110 8.29 67.48 -20.65
N GLY A 111 8.90 67.26 -19.48
CA GLY A 111 10.26 67.71 -19.12
C GLY A 111 11.41 66.72 -19.38
N GLY A 112 11.17 65.59 -20.05
CA GLY A 112 12.23 64.71 -20.58
C GLY A 112 12.40 63.34 -19.93
N SER A 113 11.77 63.05 -18.77
CA SER A 113 11.66 61.68 -18.24
C SER A 113 10.24 61.18 -18.46
N ARG A 114 10.03 60.36 -19.50
CA ARG A 114 8.67 60.11 -20.03
C ARG A 114 7.80 59.19 -19.17
N CYS A 115 8.41 58.28 -18.40
CA CYS A 115 7.71 57.29 -17.59
C CYS A 115 8.72 56.36 -16.89
N PHE A 116 8.35 55.81 -15.75
CA PHE A 116 9.10 54.72 -15.12
C PHE A 116 8.74 53.39 -15.80
N THR A 117 9.72 52.82 -16.51
CA THR A 117 9.51 51.62 -17.32
C THR A 117 10.05 50.37 -16.66
N LYS A 118 9.65 49.21 -17.20
CA LYS A 118 10.25 47.92 -16.87
C LYS A 118 11.78 47.92 -17.00
N ASN A 119 12.33 48.56 -18.05
CA ASN A 119 13.77 48.67 -18.25
C ASN A 119 14.44 49.44 -17.11
N THR A 120 13.84 50.56 -16.70
CA THR A 120 14.31 51.40 -15.57
C THR A 120 14.38 50.57 -14.29
N PHE A 121 13.35 49.78 -14.01
CA PHE A 121 13.32 48.87 -12.86
C PHE A 121 14.44 47.82 -12.95
N THR A 122 14.61 47.17 -14.11
CA THR A 122 15.62 46.12 -14.29
C THR A 122 17.06 46.66 -14.19
N GLU A 123 17.36 47.80 -14.81
CA GLU A 123 18.67 48.46 -14.73
C GLU A 123 19.06 48.76 -13.28
N ALA A 124 18.08 49.17 -12.49
CA ALA A 124 18.30 49.49 -11.09
C ALA A 124 18.60 48.25 -10.25
N GLN A 125 17.92 47.12 -10.51
CA GLN A 125 18.26 45.85 -9.85
C GLN A 125 19.65 45.35 -10.26
N VAL A 126 20.02 45.46 -11.54
CA VAL A 126 21.36 45.08 -12.02
C VAL A 126 22.44 45.91 -11.34
N SER A 127 22.26 47.24 -11.27
CA SER A 127 23.25 48.14 -10.64
C SER A 127 23.51 47.79 -9.17
N ARG A 128 22.46 47.44 -8.42
CA ARG A 128 22.59 46.99 -7.02
C ARG A 128 23.41 45.70 -6.88
N VAL A 129 23.21 44.73 -7.78
CA VAL A 129 23.97 43.48 -7.77
C VAL A 129 25.45 43.76 -8.04
N VAL A 130 25.75 44.61 -9.02
CA VAL A 130 27.14 45.01 -9.36
C VAL A 130 27.83 45.73 -8.19
N GLU A 131 27.14 46.65 -7.52
CA GLU A 131 27.67 47.35 -6.33
C GLU A 131 27.96 46.37 -5.18
N GLN A 132 27.06 45.42 -4.95
CA GLN A 132 27.24 44.38 -3.94
C GLN A 132 28.44 43.47 -4.27
N GLU A 133 28.62 43.09 -5.55
CA GLU A 133 29.77 42.31 -6.00
C GLU A 133 31.09 43.09 -5.86
N ASN A 134 31.09 44.39 -6.15
CA ASN A 134 32.25 45.26 -5.94
C ASN A 134 32.61 45.40 -4.45
N ALA A 135 31.61 45.50 -3.56
CA ALA A 135 31.85 45.50 -2.12
C ALA A 135 32.42 44.15 -1.64
N ASN A 136 31.88 43.04 -2.15
CA ASN A 136 32.36 41.69 -1.83
C ASN A 136 33.79 41.44 -2.30
N THR A 137 34.15 41.90 -3.50
CA THR A 137 35.52 41.79 -4.03
C THR A 137 36.52 42.63 -3.23
N LYS A 138 36.13 43.84 -2.80
CA LYS A 138 36.96 44.67 -1.91
C LYS A 138 37.20 44.01 -0.55
N LEU A 139 36.14 43.49 0.08
CA LEU A 139 36.23 42.73 1.33
C LEU A 139 37.11 41.49 1.19
N LYS A 140 37.01 40.79 0.07
CA LYS A 140 37.86 39.63 -0.22
C LYS A 140 39.34 40.01 -0.35
N ALA A 141 39.64 41.10 -1.04
CA ALA A 141 41.01 41.61 -1.16
C ALA A 141 41.60 42.05 0.20
N GLU A 142 40.80 42.71 1.05
CA GLU A 142 41.21 43.07 2.42
C GLU A 142 41.47 41.83 3.28
N LEU A 143 40.66 40.78 3.15
CA LEU A 143 40.83 39.52 3.87
C LEU A 143 42.11 38.78 3.44
N GLU A 144 42.42 38.76 2.15
CA GLU A 144 43.65 38.18 1.62
C GLU A 144 44.89 38.93 2.11
N ALA A 145 44.84 40.26 2.21
CA ALA A 145 45.93 41.09 2.71
C ALA A 145 46.23 40.87 4.21
N VAL A 146 45.23 40.56 5.03
CA VAL A 146 45.40 40.22 6.46
C VAL A 146 46.05 38.84 6.63
N THR A 147 45.76 37.90 5.72
CA THR A 147 46.24 36.52 5.79
C THR A 147 47.74 36.40 5.49
N GLN A 148 48.30 37.30 4.67
CA GLN A 148 49.72 37.27 4.29
C GLN A 148 50.69 37.95 5.28
N LYS A 149 50.21 38.61 6.35
CA LYS A 149 51.08 39.34 7.30
C LYS A 149 51.51 38.57 8.56
N ARG A 150 51.23 37.26 8.67
CA ARG A 150 51.65 36.46 9.85
C ARG A 150 53.08 35.91 9.68
N PRO A 151 54.01 36.11 10.65
CA PRO A 151 55.37 35.57 10.55
C PRO A 151 55.39 34.04 10.67
N VAL A 152 56.35 33.41 9.98
CA VAL A 152 56.52 31.95 9.77
C VAL A 152 57.01 31.19 11.03
N GLY A 153 56.84 31.74 12.24
CA GLY A 153 57.45 31.20 13.47
C GLY A 153 56.56 30.45 14.46
N ASP A 154 55.23 30.51 14.36
CA ASP A 154 54.32 29.99 15.41
C ASP A 154 53.10 29.21 14.84
N ARG A 155 53.33 28.29 13.90
CA ARG A 155 52.25 27.45 13.34
C ARG A 155 51.89 26.23 14.20
N SER A 156 52.66 25.94 15.26
CA SER A 156 52.42 24.77 16.12
C SER A 156 51.31 24.96 17.16
N ARG A 157 50.78 26.18 17.31
CA ARG A 157 49.70 26.50 18.26
C ARG A 157 48.32 26.71 17.63
N GLU A 158 48.18 26.55 16.31
CA GLU A 158 46.87 26.67 15.67
C GLU A 158 45.94 25.50 16.08
N PRO A 159 44.67 25.78 16.44
CA PRO A 159 43.70 24.76 16.79
C PRO A 159 43.53 23.75 15.66
N LEU A 160 43.73 22.47 15.96
CA LEU A 160 43.57 21.39 15.02
C LEU A 160 42.08 21.19 14.73
N ARG A 161 41.72 21.04 13.45
CA ARG A 161 40.32 20.96 12.98
C ARG A 161 40.12 19.66 12.22
N MET A 162 39.23 18.80 12.69
CA MET A 162 39.00 17.46 12.17
C MET A 162 37.55 17.32 11.69
N LEU A 163 37.36 16.76 10.50
CA LEU A 163 36.03 16.37 10.01
C LEU A 163 35.91 14.85 9.98
N LEU A 164 34.98 14.28 10.74
CA LEU A 164 34.72 12.84 10.74
C LEU A 164 33.72 12.47 9.66
N LEU A 165 34.10 11.58 8.75
CA LEU A 165 33.31 11.09 7.60
C LEU A 165 33.04 9.58 7.75
N GLY A 166 31.99 9.08 7.10
CA GLY A 166 31.64 7.65 7.07
C GLY A 166 30.14 7.39 7.23
N LYS A 167 29.74 6.12 7.30
CA LYS A 167 28.34 5.69 7.37
C LYS A 167 27.70 6.00 8.73
N THR A 168 26.38 6.06 8.79
CA THR A 168 25.67 5.96 10.07
C THR A 168 25.99 4.63 10.74
N GLY A 169 26.36 4.68 12.02
CA GLY A 169 26.77 3.47 12.77
C GLY A 169 28.22 3.04 12.60
N SER A 170 29.03 3.72 11.77
CA SER A 170 30.46 3.38 11.60
C SER A 170 31.34 3.67 12.83
N GLY A 171 30.78 4.32 13.86
CA GLY A 171 31.50 4.67 15.08
C GLY A 171 32.03 6.10 15.14
N LYS A 172 31.64 6.99 14.21
CA LYS A 172 32.08 8.41 14.19
C LYS A 172 32.03 9.10 15.55
N GLY A 173 30.89 9.02 16.25
CA GLY A 173 30.71 9.63 17.58
C GLY A 173 31.63 9.03 18.65
N SER A 174 31.79 7.69 18.66
CA SER A 174 32.69 7.02 19.58
C SER A 174 34.15 7.40 19.33
N THR A 175 34.57 7.47 18.06
CA THR A 175 35.91 7.94 17.66
C THR A 175 36.14 9.39 18.13
N ALA A 176 35.16 10.28 17.97
CA ALA A 176 35.24 11.65 18.45
C ALA A 176 35.42 11.73 19.97
N ASN A 177 34.66 10.93 20.72
CA ASN A 177 34.76 10.83 22.17
C ASN A 177 36.14 10.31 22.61
N THR A 178 36.69 9.30 21.92
CA THR A 178 38.04 8.78 22.17
C THR A 178 39.11 9.85 21.95
N ILE A 179 39.04 10.59 20.83
CA ILE A 179 39.98 11.68 20.53
C ILE A 179 39.96 12.73 21.66
N LEU A 180 38.77 13.23 21.98
CA LEU A 180 38.58 14.32 22.95
C LEU A 180 38.71 13.86 24.41
N GLY A 181 38.72 12.56 24.69
CA GLY A 181 38.77 12.00 26.05
C GLY A 181 37.53 12.31 26.90
N LYS A 182 36.40 12.64 26.27
CA LYS A 182 35.15 13.03 26.93
C LYS A 182 33.96 12.40 26.20
N LYS A 183 32.91 12.03 26.94
CA LYS A 183 31.64 11.54 26.36
C LYS A 183 30.77 12.74 25.99
N ILE A 184 30.95 13.26 24.77
CA ILE A 184 30.20 14.43 24.27
C ILE A 184 29.10 13.99 23.32
N PHE A 185 29.40 13.02 22.45
CA PHE A 185 28.43 12.46 21.51
C PHE A 185 27.75 11.24 22.13
N GLU A 186 26.52 11.39 22.62
CA GLU A 186 25.74 10.27 23.18
C GLU A 186 25.20 9.34 22.08
N THR A 187 25.29 8.03 22.33
CA THR A 187 24.80 6.97 21.45
C THR A 187 23.29 6.81 21.63
N GLY A 188 22.49 7.67 20.99
CA GLY A 188 21.03 7.50 21.11
C GLY A 188 20.20 8.22 20.07
N THR A 189 20.41 9.51 19.85
CA THR A 189 19.53 10.28 18.97
C THR A 189 20.18 11.62 18.66
N ILE A 190 20.88 11.79 17.55
CA ILE A 190 21.61 13.05 17.34
C ILE A 190 21.67 13.45 15.87
N LYS A 191 21.34 14.73 15.63
CA LYS A 191 21.32 15.45 14.35
C LYS A 191 22.73 15.65 13.78
N SER A 192 22.85 15.72 12.46
CA SER A 192 24.09 16.01 11.74
C SER A 192 24.68 17.40 12.07
N GLY A 193 26.00 17.56 12.02
CA GLY A 193 26.66 18.87 12.09
C GLY A 193 27.09 19.36 13.49
N GLU A 194 27.15 18.48 14.49
CA GLU A 194 27.64 18.86 15.83
C GLU A 194 29.16 19.06 15.87
N ILE A 195 29.57 20.12 16.58
CA ILE A 195 30.96 20.53 16.81
C ILE A 195 31.29 20.23 18.26
N ALA A 196 32.43 19.58 18.49
CA ALA A 196 33.00 19.42 19.83
C ALA A 196 34.42 19.95 19.86
N THR A 197 34.76 20.70 20.91
CA THR A 197 36.09 21.25 21.13
C THR A 197 36.68 20.73 22.43
N GLY A 198 37.97 20.41 22.44
CA GLY A 198 38.68 19.99 23.64
C GLY A 198 40.19 20.16 23.49
N GLU A 199 40.91 20.04 24.60
CA GLU A 199 42.36 20.09 24.61
C GLU A 199 42.91 18.66 24.65
N VAL A 200 43.84 18.35 23.74
CA VAL A 200 44.51 17.06 23.64
C VAL A 200 46.01 17.31 23.52
N ASP A 201 46.80 16.72 24.42
CA ASP A 201 48.26 16.87 24.46
C ASP A 201 48.73 18.35 24.41
N GLY A 202 47.99 19.25 25.08
CA GLY A 202 48.28 20.69 25.11
C GLY A 202 47.86 21.47 23.86
N ARG A 203 47.20 20.83 22.88
CA ARG A 203 46.71 21.43 21.65
C ARG A 203 45.19 21.49 21.63
N SER A 204 44.63 22.64 21.25
CA SER A 204 43.18 22.77 21.03
C SER A 204 42.77 21.97 19.80
N VAL A 205 41.77 21.10 19.95
CA VAL A 205 41.22 20.23 18.91
C VAL A 205 39.72 20.50 18.75
N THR A 206 39.30 20.74 17.52
CA THR A 206 37.90 20.85 17.10
C THR A 206 37.55 19.65 16.23
N VAL A 207 36.50 18.92 16.59
CA VAL A 207 36.01 17.76 15.86
C VAL A 207 34.57 18.03 15.42
N VAL A 208 34.31 17.97 14.12
CA VAL A 208 32.96 18.08 13.57
C VAL A 208 32.53 16.71 13.09
N ARG A 209 31.34 16.30 13.53
CA ARG A 209 30.69 15.07 13.06
C ARG A 209 29.85 15.40 11.82
N SER A 210 30.24 14.83 10.67
CA SER A 210 29.42 14.93 9.48
C SER A 210 28.14 14.07 9.57
N PRO A 211 27.11 14.41 8.77
CA PRO A 211 26.00 13.51 8.43
C PRO A 211 26.46 12.16 7.84
N ASP A 212 25.51 11.36 7.35
CA ASP A 212 25.87 10.18 6.58
C ASP A 212 26.53 10.59 5.25
N LEU A 213 27.77 10.15 5.01
CA LEU A 213 28.52 10.48 3.79
C LEU A 213 27.83 9.93 2.52
N PHE A 214 27.08 8.84 2.67
CA PHE A 214 26.48 8.11 1.55
C PHE A 214 25.06 8.59 1.20
N ASP A 215 24.51 9.52 1.99
CA ASP A 215 23.21 10.12 1.70
C ASP A 215 23.38 11.29 0.71
N THR A 216 22.92 11.08 -0.52
CA THR A 216 23.04 12.05 -1.63
C THR A 216 22.19 13.31 -1.42
N THR A 217 21.25 13.30 -0.47
CA THR A 217 20.40 14.46 -0.17
C THR A 217 21.05 15.50 0.73
N LEU A 218 22.25 15.22 1.26
CA LEU A 218 22.88 16.02 2.33
C LEU A 218 24.12 16.82 1.88
N SER A 219 24.27 17.08 0.57
CA SER A 219 25.38 17.90 0.04
C SER A 219 25.49 19.26 0.76
N ASP A 220 24.36 19.92 1.02
CA ASP A 220 24.33 21.21 1.71
C ASP A 220 24.79 21.11 3.17
N GLU A 221 24.51 20.00 3.84
CA GLU A 221 24.94 19.77 5.22
C GLU A 221 26.46 19.52 5.32
N LEU A 222 27.05 18.84 4.33
CA LEU A 222 28.51 18.67 4.25
C LEU A 222 29.21 20.01 4.00
N HIS A 223 28.67 20.85 3.12
CA HIS A 223 29.16 22.22 2.94
C HIS A 223 29.05 23.06 4.21
N ARG A 224 27.94 22.90 4.96
CA ARG A 224 27.80 23.53 6.27
C ARG A 224 28.89 23.07 7.24
N CYS A 225 29.23 21.78 7.27
CA CYS A 225 30.32 21.27 8.11
C CYS A 225 31.68 21.90 7.77
N LEU A 226 31.98 22.15 6.49
CA LEU A 226 33.20 22.85 6.08
C LEU A 226 33.22 24.30 6.55
N LYS A 227 32.08 25.01 6.43
CA LYS A 227 31.95 26.39 6.92
C LYS A 227 32.23 26.50 8.42
N LEU A 228 31.79 25.50 9.20
CA LEU A 228 32.07 25.41 10.63
C LEU A 228 33.56 25.19 10.96
N LEU A 229 34.34 24.69 9.99
CA LEU A 229 35.77 24.42 10.13
C LEU A 229 36.66 25.47 9.44
N SER A 230 36.12 26.65 9.10
CA SER A 230 36.86 27.74 8.44
C SER A 230 38.21 28.04 9.13
N PRO A 231 39.31 28.25 8.38
CA PRO A 231 39.44 28.30 6.91
C PRO A 231 39.31 26.95 6.17
N GLY A 232 39.22 25.85 6.91
CA GLY A 232 38.98 24.49 6.41
C GLY A 232 39.56 23.42 7.35
N PRO A 233 39.17 22.14 7.19
CA PRO A 233 39.69 21.06 8.02
C PRO A 233 41.19 20.86 7.84
N HIS A 234 41.90 20.54 8.91
CA HIS A 234 43.28 20.06 8.81
C HIS A 234 43.34 18.58 8.40
N VAL A 235 42.31 17.81 8.73
CA VAL A 235 42.24 16.38 8.40
C VAL A 235 40.79 15.94 8.20
N PHE A 236 40.58 15.08 7.21
CA PHE A 236 39.39 14.26 7.06
C PHE A 236 39.66 12.89 7.68
N LEU A 237 38.82 12.47 8.63
CA LEU A 237 38.91 11.16 9.27
C LEU A 237 37.80 10.27 8.73
N LEU A 238 38.15 9.38 7.79
CA LEU A 238 37.20 8.41 7.23
C LEU A 238 37.06 7.22 8.18
N VAL A 239 35.92 7.12 8.86
CA VAL A 239 35.66 6.10 9.89
C VAL A 239 34.93 4.91 9.28
N LEU A 240 35.58 3.75 9.30
CA LEU A 240 35.07 2.48 8.79
C LEU A 240 35.13 1.39 9.88
N PRO A 241 34.08 0.58 10.09
CA PRO A 241 34.16 -0.57 10.98
C PRO A 241 34.96 -1.70 10.34
N ILE A 242 35.76 -2.42 11.14
CA ILE A 242 36.40 -3.67 10.69
C ILE A 242 35.31 -4.72 10.43
N GLY A 243 35.38 -5.38 9.27
CA GLY A 243 34.42 -6.39 8.83
C GLY A 243 34.17 -6.34 7.32
N ASP A 244 32.96 -6.74 6.91
CA ASP A 244 32.53 -6.72 5.51
C ASP A 244 32.12 -5.30 5.09
N PHE A 245 32.74 -4.78 4.03
CA PHE A 245 32.43 -3.47 3.49
C PHE A 245 31.27 -3.55 2.49
N SER A 246 30.25 -2.73 2.72
CA SER A 246 29.15 -2.55 1.78
C SER A 246 29.63 -1.91 0.46
N PRO A 247 28.91 -2.11 -0.66
CA PRO A 247 29.24 -1.43 -1.93
C PRO A 247 29.33 0.10 -1.80
N GLU A 248 28.55 0.70 -0.90
CA GLU A 248 28.61 2.13 -0.58
C GLU A 248 29.96 2.50 0.05
N GLU A 249 30.39 1.76 1.07
CA GLU A 249 31.68 1.99 1.74
C GLU A 249 32.86 1.80 0.79
N LYS A 250 32.73 0.91 -0.21
CA LYS A 250 33.74 0.75 -1.26
C LYS A 250 33.92 1.98 -2.14
N ASN A 251 32.90 2.83 -2.23
CA ASN A 251 32.93 4.09 -2.98
C ASN A 251 33.24 5.32 -2.11
N SER A 252 33.61 5.15 -0.82
CA SER A 252 33.85 6.26 0.11
C SER A 252 34.82 7.30 -0.45
N MET A 253 35.92 6.84 -1.04
CA MET A 253 37.01 7.69 -1.51
C MET A 253 36.62 8.50 -2.75
N GLU A 254 35.76 7.94 -3.61
CA GLU A 254 35.19 8.64 -4.76
C GLU A 254 34.23 9.75 -4.30
N LEU A 255 33.40 9.48 -3.28
CA LEU A 255 32.49 10.47 -2.71
C LEU A 255 33.23 11.62 -2.03
N ILE A 256 34.30 11.33 -1.28
CA ILE A 256 35.13 12.36 -0.66
C ILE A 256 35.74 13.26 -1.74
N ARG A 257 36.27 12.68 -2.82
CA ARG A 257 36.78 13.46 -3.97
C ARG A 257 35.70 14.29 -4.65
N LYS A 258 34.49 13.74 -4.78
CA LYS A 258 33.33 14.42 -5.36
C LYS A 258 32.92 15.65 -4.55
N TYR A 259 32.77 15.51 -3.23
CA TYR A 259 32.27 16.59 -2.39
C TYR A 259 33.32 17.62 -2.02
N PHE A 260 34.56 17.16 -1.78
CA PHE A 260 35.60 18.04 -1.26
C PHE A 260 36.60 18.47 -2.32
N GLY A 261 36.81 17.69 -3.39
CA GLY A 261 37.82 17.96 -4.42
C GLY A 261 38.89 16.85 -4.48
N LYS A 262 39.68 16.79 -5.57
CA LYS A 262 40.64 15.70 -5.79
C LYS A 262 41.74 15.65 -4.73
N ARG A 263 42.17 16.80 -4.19
CA ARG A 263 43.23 16.85 -3.16
C ARG A 263 42.76 16.45 -1.77
N SER A 264 41.45 16.26 -1.55
CA SER A 264 40.91 15.80 -0.26
C SER A 264 41.55 14.48 0.23
N LYS A 265 41.93 13.58 -0.69
CA LYS A 265 42.65 12.34 -0.37
C LYS A 265 43.99 12.60 0.32
N ASP A 266 44.66 13.71 -0.02
CA ASP A 266 45.96 14.09 0.53
C ASP A 266 45.84 14.62 1.96
N PHE A 267 44.62 14.88 2.43
CA PHE A 267 44.28 15.28 3.81
C PHE A 267 43.43 14.24 4.55
N THR A 268 43.30 13.03 4.00
CA THR A 268 42.45 11.97 4.57
C THR A 268 43.29 10.92 5.31
N ILE A 269 42.85 10.55 6.52
CA ILE A 269 43.36 9.39 7.29
C ILE A 269 42.20 8.43 7.54
N ILE A 270 42.43 7.14 7.30
CA ILE A 270 41.41 6.11 7.52
C ILE A 270 41.45 5.64 8.97
N ILE A 271 40.31 5.66 9.66
CA ILE A 271 40.14 5.16 11.01
C ILE A 271 39.33 3.86 10.96
N PHE A 272 39.98 2.73 11.23
CA PHE A 272 39.32 1.44 11.39
C PHE A 272 38.85 1.27 12.83
N THR A 273 37.55 1.15 13.06
CA THR A 273 36.96 0.93 14.40
C THR A 273 36.72 -0.55 14.65
N ARG A 274 36.43 -0.91 15.92
CA ARG A 274 36.28 -2.31 16.37
C ARG A 274 37.60 -3.10 16.36
N GLY A 275 38.72 -2.41 16.60
CA GLY A 275 40.04 -3.05 16.70
C GLY A 275 40.18 -4.07 17.84
N ASP A 276 39.17 -4.18 18.70
CA ASP A 276 39.06 -5.11 19.82
C ASP A 276 38.26 -6.39 19.49
N GLU A 277 37.72 -6.55 18.28
CA GLU A 277 37.02 -7.77 17.86
C GLU A 277 37.98 -8.98 17.73
N PRO A 278 37.50 -10.22 18.02
CA PRO A 278 38.33 -11.42 18.00
C PRO A 278 38.99 -11.70 16.65
N ALA A 279 40.08 -12.47 16.65
CA ALA A 279 41.01 -12.65 15.51
C ALA A 279 40.37 -13.04 14.16
N GLU A 280 39.20 -13.70 14.17
CA GLU A 280 38.41 -14.03 12.97
C GLU A 280 37.88 -12.80 12.21
N ARG A 281 37.84 -11.62 12.86
CA ARG A 281 37.57 -10.29 12.27
C ARG A 281 38.67 -9.30 12.64
N SER A 282 39.92 -9.73 12.55
CA SER A 282 41.07 -8.85 12.77
C SER A 282 41.28 -7.88 11.60
N PHE A 283 41.93 -6.74 11.85
CA PHE A 283 42.37 -5.84 10.79
C PHE A 283 43.22 -6.56 9.72
N ASP A 284 44.08 -7.51 10.13
CA ASP A 284 44.89 -8.32 9.23
C ASP A 284 44.05 -9.14 8.23
N SER A 285 42.86 -9.58 8.63
CA SER A 285 41.91 -10.26 7.74
C SER A 285 41.30 -9.30 6.73
N CYS A 286 40.92 -8.08 7.14
CA CYS A 286 40.41 -7.05 6.22
C CYS A 286 41.47 -6.59 5.21
N VAL A 287 42.75 -6.49 5.59
CA VAL A 287 43.83 -6.17 4.65
C VAL A 287 44.05 -7.30 3.63
N LYS A 288 43.73 -8.55 3.99
CA LYS A 288 43.83 -9.73 3.11
C LYS A 288 42.55 -10.00 2.30
N ASP A 289 41.58 -9.08 2.31
CA ASP A 289 40.30 -9.25 1.60
C ASP A 289 40.49 -9.58 0.11
N VAL A 290 39.57 -10.40 -0.40
CA VAL A 290 39.60 -11.05 -1.71
C VAL A 290 39.59 -10.04 -2.85
N ASP A 291 38.95 -8.89 -2.68
CA ASP A 291 38.84 -7.86 -3.71
C ASP A 291 39.93 -6.77 -3.63
N GLY A 292 40.77 -6.79 -2.60
CA GLY A 292 41.85 -5.83 -2.41
C GLY A 292 41.43 -4.40 -2.07
N PHE A 293 40.14 -4.15 -1.81
CA PHE A 293 39.59 -2.81 -1.57
C PHE A 293 40.34 -2.04 -0.47
N VAL A 294 40.57 -2.68 0.69
CA VAL A 294 41.24 -2.04 1.84
C VAL A 294 42.66 -1.57 1.49
N LYS A 295 43.42 -2.40 0.75
CA LYS A 295 44.77 -2.03 0.31
C LYS A 295 44.74 -0.84 -0.63
N GLN A 296 43.79 -0.83 -1.57
CA GLN A 296 43.62 0.29 -2.49
C GLN A 296 43.23 1.56 -1.75
N LEU A 297 42.28 1.50 -0.82
CA LEU A 297 41.85 2.65 -0.02
C LEU A 297 43.00 3.25 0.80
N ILE A 298 43.79 2.40 1.45
CA ILE A 298 44.98 2.81 2.21
C ILE A 298 46.01 3.48 1.28
N ASN A 299 46.25 2.90 0.10
CA ASN A 299 47.18 3.46 -0.88
C ASN A 299 46.71 4.80 -1.46
N ASP A 300 45.41 4.94 -1.72
CA ASP A 300 44.78 6.18 -2.17
C ASP A 300 44.93 7.33 -1.16
N CYS A 301 45.06 6.98 0.13
CA CYS A 301 45.37 7.88 1.23
C CYS A 301 46.87 7.88 1.58
N GLY A 302 47.78 7.50 0.68
CA GLY A 302 49.23 7.57 0.92
C GLY A 302 49.73 6.68 2.07
N GLY A 303 49.06 5.56 2.35
CA GLY A 303 49.42 4.65 3.44
C GLY A 303 48.90 5.05 4.82
N ARG A 304 48.11 6.12 4.93
CA ARG A 304 47.67 6.68 6.22
C ARG A 304 46.40 6.00 6.74
N TYR A 305 46.54 5.17 7.75
CA TYR A 305 45.43 4.60 8.51
C TYR A 305 45.79 4.44 9.99
N GLN A 306 44.78 4.26 10.85
CA GLN A 306 44.92 3.91 12.25
C GLN A 306 43.78 3.00 12.68
N VAL A 307 44.07 2.01 13.54
CA VAL A 307 43.06 1.16 14.16
C VAL A 307 42.73 1.70 15.55
N PHE A 308 41.45 1.89 15.83
CA PHE A 308 40.94 2.46 17.08
C PHE A 308 40.18 1.41 17.89
N ASN A 309 40.50 1.33 19.18
CA ASN A 309 39.71 0.65 20.19
C ASN A 309 38.90 1.69 20.97
N ASN A 310 37.67 1.95 20.50
CA ASN A 310 36.77 2.92 21.11
C ASN A 310 36.15 2.45 22.45
N ARG A 311 36.41 1.20 22.89
CA ARG A 311 36.01 0.74 24.23
C ARG A 311 37.01 1.18 25.29
N ASP A 312 38.28 1.29 24.93
CA ASP A 312 39.35 1.76 25.80
C ASP A 312 39.60 3.26 25.60
N VAL A 313 38.70 4.07 26.18
CA VAL A 313 38.83 5.54 26.18
C VAL A 313 40.02 6.04 27.01
N THR A 314 40.63 5.17 27.83
CA THR A 314 41.78 5.53 28.68
C THR A 314 43.11 5.41 27.96
N ASN A 315 43.17 4.60 26.89
CA ASN A 315 44.34 4.50 26.03
C ASN A 315 44.53 5.80 25.23
N ARG A 316 45.36 6.69 25.75
CA ARG A 316 45.76 7.94 25.09
C ARG A 316 46.82 7.72 24.01
N THR A 317 47.50 6.58 23.99
CA THR A 317 48.53 6.24 22.99
C THR A 317 47.94 6.23 21.58
N GLN A 318 46.75 5.64 21.37
CA GLN A 318 46.09 5.64 20.05
C GLN A 318 45.77 7.06 19.53
N VAL A 319 45.50 8.00 20.45
CA VAL A 319 45.22 9.40 20.13
C VAL A 319 46.52 10.12 19.81
N HIS A 320 47.57 9.88 20.59
CA HIS A 320 48.90 10.43 20.35
C HIS A 320 49.46 9.99 18.98
N GLU A 321 49.32 8.71 18.64
CA GLU A 321 49.71 8.16 17.33
C GLU A 321 48.94 8.81 16.17
N LEU A 322 47.62 9.00 16.34
CA LEU A 322 46.81 9.71 15.35
C LEU A 322 47.29 11.15 15.16
N LEU A 323 47.56 11.89 16.24
CA LEU A 323 48.05 13.26 16.17
C LEU A 323 49.42 13.36 15.50
N SER A 324 50.32 12.41 15.77
CA SER A 324 51.61 12.31 15.11
C SER A 324 51.45 12.10 13.59
N LYS A 325 50.58 11.17 13.18
CA LYS A 325 50.26 10.94 11.75
C LYS A 325 49.66 12.17 11.07
N ILE A 326 48.80 12.90 11.77
CA ILE A 326 48.22 14.15 11.26
C ILE A 326 49.32 15.19 11.07
N GLN A 327 50.25 15.32 12.02
CA GLN A 327 51.33 16.28 11.94
C GLN A 327 52.26 15.98 10.74
N THR A 328 52.66 14.72 10.56
CA THR A 328 53.46 14.29 9.39
C THR A 328 52.74 14.59 8.08
N MET A 329 51.45 14.23 7.99
CA MET A 329 50.63 14.53 6.82
C MET A 329 50.55 16.03 6.53
N LEU A 330 50.39 16.87 7.55
CA LEU A 330 50.33 18.32 7.36
C LEU A 330 51.66 18.87 6.88
N GLU A 331 52.79 18.38 7.39
CA GLU A 331 54.13 18.75 6.94
C GLU A 331 54.35 18.40 5.46
N GLU A 332 53.93 17.20 5.04
CA GLU A 332 53.95 16.76 3.63
C GLU A 332 53.07 17.66 2.73
N ASN A 333 51.99 18.23 3.28
CA ASN A 333 51.06 19.11 2.57
C ASN A 333 51.38 20.62 2.74
N GLY A 334 52.60 20.98 3.15
CA GLY A 334 53.04 22.38 3.26
C GLY A 334 52.55 23.12 4.52
N GLY A 335 52.15 22.38 5.55
CA GLY A 335 51.81 22.88 6.88
C GLY A 335 50.53 23.73 6.95
N CYS A 336 49.64 23.60 5.97
CA CYS A 336 48.39 24.36 5.89
C CYS A 336 47.18 23.44 6.00
N CYS A 337 46.03 23.97 6.42
CA CYS A 337 44.77 23.23 6.36
C CYS A 337 44.26 23.10 4.93
N TYR A 338 43.34 22.17 4.71
CA TYR A 338 42.64 22.02 3.45
C TYR A 338 41.87 23.29 3.08
N ASN A 339 42.10 23.85 1.90
CA ASN A 339 41.50 25.11 1.45
C ASN A 339 40.96 25.06 0.00
N GLU A 340 40.83 23.87 -0.58
CA GLU A 340 40.22 23.68 -1.90
C GLU A 340 38.70 23.55 -1.72
N MET A 341 37.93 24.56 -2.13
CA MET A 341 36.54 24.32 -2.52
C MET A 341 36.55 23.76 -3.94
N PRO A 342 35.62 22.85 -4.30
CA PRO A 342 35.53 22.34 -5.67
C PRO A 342 35.45 23.50 -6.66
N ASP A 343 36.29 23.47 -7.69
CA ASP A 343 36.18 24.34 -8.86
C ASP A 343 34.87 23.99 -9.57
N ASP A 344 33.85 24.83 -9.39
CA ASP A 344 32.62 24.79 -10.15
C ASP A 344 32.98 25.00 -11.63
N THR A 345 33.01 23.94 -12.45
CA THR A 345 32.28 23.87 -13.75
C THR A 345 32.73 22.78 -14.74
N GLN A 346 33.90 22.12 -14.62
CA GLN A 346 34.39 21.28 -15.75
C GLN A 346 34.53 19.78 -15.49
N GLU A 347 34.95 19.34 -14.29
CA GLU A 347 35.19 17.90 -14.05
C GLU A 347 34.03 17.18 -13.34
N VAL A 348 33.20 17.92 -12.59
CA VAL A 348 31.92 17.40 -12.06
C VAL A 348 31.10 16.85 -13.23
N THR A 349 31.09 17.53 -14.38
CA THR A 349 30.36 17.14 -15.58
C THR A 349 30.81 15.78 -16.14
N GLN A 350 32.12 15.47 -16.17
CA GLN A 350 32.60 14.15 -16.66
C GLN A 350 32.28 13.01 -15.71
N VAL A 351 32.48 13.21 -14.40
CA VAL A 351 32.14 12.20 -13.39
C VAL A 351 30.62 12.01 -13.30
N GLU A 352 29.84 13.09 -13.42
CA GLU A 352 28.39 13.06 -13.48
C GLU A 352 27.89 12.41 -14.78
N MET A 353 28.57 12.59 -15.91
CA MET A 353 28.31 11.84 -17.15
C MET A 353 28.58 10.34 -16.99
N ILE A 354 29.72 9.95 -16.42
CA ILE A 354 30.07 8.53 -16.19
C ILE A 354 29.10 7.88 -15.19
N LEU A 355 28.70 8.61 -14.14
CA LEU A 355 27.71 8.12 -13.17
C LEU A 355 26.31 8.04 -13.80
N LYS A 356 25.87 9.03 -14.58
CA LYS A 356 24.60 8.98 -15.33
C LYS A 356 24.60 7.82 -16.34
N GLU A 357 25.72 7.56 -17.00
CA GLU A 357 25.85 6.45 -17.94
C GLU A 357 25.78 5.09 -17.22
N LYS A 358 26.42 4.98 -16.04
CA LYS A 358 26.37 3.77 -15.20
C LYS A 358 25.03 3.57 -14.51
N GLU A 359 24.34 4.65 -14.15
CA GLU A 359 22.96 4.64 -13.67
C GLU A 359 22.00 4.20 -14.78
N GLU A 360 22.13 4.74 -15.99
CA GLU A 360 21.36 4.30 -17.16
C GLU A 360 21.67 2.84 -17.56
N GLU A 361 22.93 2.39 -17.43
CA GLU A 361 23.29 0.99 -17.63
C GLU A 361 22.65 0.09 -16.56
N ASN A 362 22.69 0.49 -15.30
CA ASN A 362 22.06 -0.23 -14.20
C ASN A 362 20.53 -0.24 -14.33
N LYS A 363 19.93 0.86 -14.77
CA LYS A 363 18.50 0.98 -15.07
C LYS A 363 18.10 0.04 -16.20
N LYS A 364 18.84 0.02 -17.32
CA LYS A 364 18.63 -0.95 -18.42
C LYS A 364 18.78 -2.40 -17.95
N LYS A 365 19.76 -2.69 -17.08
CA LYS A 365 19.90 -4.03 -16.47
C LYS A 365 18.70 -4.38 -15.59
N TRP A 366 18.20 -3.42 -14.81
CA TRP A 366 17.01 -3.59 -13.98
C TRP A 366 15.75 -3.83 -14.82
N GLU A 367 15.51 -3.00 -15.83
CA GLU A 367 14.39 -3.16 -16.78
C GLU A 367 14.43 -4.53 -17.47
N LYS A 368 15.61 -4.98 -17.91
CA LYS A 368 15.78 -6.30 -18.52
C LYS A 368 15.51 -7.45 -17.54
N ARG A 369 15.90 -7.30 -16.26
CA ARG A 369 15.58 -8.27 -15.20
C ARG A 369 14.08 -8.30 -14.91
N GLU A 370 13.45 -7.13 -14.80
CA GLU A 370 12.01 -7.01 -14.57
C GLU A 370 11.20 -7.60 -15.72
N GLU A 371 11.57 -7.32 -16.97
CA GLU A 371 10.93 -7.90 -18.14
C GLU A 371 11.08 -9.42 -18.19
N THR A 372 12.25 -9.93 -17.78
CA THR A 372 12.49 -11.37 -17.66
C THR A 372 11.60 -11.98 -16.57
N LEU A 373 11.49 -11.33 -15.42
CA LEU A 373 10.61 -11.75 -14.32
C LEU A 373 9.13 -11.76 -14.77
N ARG A 374 8.68 -10.70 -15.44
CA ARG A 374 7.32 -10.60 -16.00
C ARG A 374 7.05 -11.68 -17.03
N ARG A 375 8.02 -12.00 -17.89
CA ARG A 375 7.92 -13.08 -18.89
C ARG A 375 7.81 -14.44 -18.22
N ASP A 376 8.59 -14.70 -17.17
CA ASP A 376 8.53 -15.95 -16.40
C ASP A 376 7.18 -16.08 -15.67
N LEU A 377 6.73 -15.00 -15.01
CA LEU A 377 5.43 -14.97 -14.35
C LEU A 377 4.28 -15.26 -15.33
N ARG A 378 4.32 -14.66 -16.52
CA ARG A 378 3.34 -14.93 -17.59
C ARG A 378 3.32 -16.40 -18.00
N LYS A 379 4.50 -17.01 -18.23
CA LYS A 379 4.59 -18.44 -18.58
C LYS A 379 4.02 -19.34 -17.47
N ARG A 380 4.27 -18.99 -16.20
CA ARG A 380 3.72 -19.73 -15.05
C ARG A 380 2.20 -19.60 -14.96
N LEU A 381 1.66 -18.41 -15.23
CA LEU A 381 0.21 -18.17 -15.28
C LEU A 381 -0.44 -18.98 -16.41
N GLU A 382 0.10 -18.92 -17.63
CA GLU A 382 -0.41 -19.71 -18.77
C GLU A 382 -0.35 -21.22 -18.51
N ALA A 383 0.72 -21.71 -17.87
CA ALA A 383 0.82 -23.12 -17.47
C ALA A 383 -0.21 -23.49 -16.39
N SER A 384 -0.42 -22.61 -15.42
CA SER A 384 -1.44 -22.79 -14.37
C SER A 384 -2.85 -22.80 -14.96
N GLU A 385 -3.16 -21.89 -15.89
CA GLU A 385 -4.46 -21.84 -16.57
C GLU A 385 -4.72 -23.11 -17.37
N LYS A 386 -3.72 -23.62 -18.10
CA LYS A 386 -3.85 -24.90 -18.82
C LYS A 386 -4.11 -26.05 -17.87
N THR A 387 -3.45 -26.08 -16.70
CA THR A 387 -3.67 -27.13 -15.69
C THR A 387 -5.08 -27.05 -15.11
N VAL A 388 -5.57 -25.84 -14.81
CA VAL A 388 -6.94 -25.65 -14.34
C VAL A 388 -7.95 -26.06 -15.42
N GLN A 389 -7.72 -25.71 -16.69
CA GLN A 389 -8.58 -26.13 -17.79
C GLN A 389 -8.65 -27.65 -17.90
N THR A 390 -7.53 -28.35 -17.92
CA THR A 390 -7.51 -29.82 -18.00
C THR A 390 -8.20 -30.47 -16.79
N GLU A 391 -7.96 -29.98 -15.57
CA GLU A 391 -8.65 -30.46 -14.37
C GLU A 391 -10.17 -30.23 -14.45
N THR A 392 -10.61 -29.07 -14.95
CA THR A 392 -12.05 -28.79 -15.10
C THR A 392 -12.71 -29.70 -16.14
N GLU A 393 -12.02 -30.02 -17.24
CA GLU A 393 -12.51 -30.98 -18.24
C GLU A 393 -12.60 -32.40 -17.66
N GLN A 394 -11.57 -32.83 -16.91
CA GLN A 394 -11.59 -34.11 -16.20
C GLN A 394 -12.72 -34.19 -15.17
N ARG A 395 -12.96 -33.13 -14.39
CA ARG A 395 -14.09 -33.06 -13.44
C ARG A 395 -15.44 -33.17 -14.16
N LYS A 396 -15.62 -32.45 -15.27
CA LYS A 396 -16.85 -32.54 -16.09
C LYS A 396 -17.03 -33.92 -16.74
N ALA A 397 -15.94 -34.61 -17.08
CA ALA A 397 -16.01 -35.98 -17.61
C ALA A 397 -16.42 -36.96 -16.49
N ALA A 398 -15.77 -36.89 -15.33
CA ALA A 398 -16.10 -37.72 -14.17
C ALA A 398 -17.54 -37.50 -13.67
N GLU A 399 -18.03 -36.26 -13.68
CA GLU A 399 -19.41 -35.94 -13.30
C GLU A 399 -20.42 -36.57 -14.27
N ARG A 400 -20.17 -36.52 -15.59
CA ARG A 400 -21.00 -37.19 -16.60
C ARG A 400 -21.03 -38.70 -16.41
N GLU A 401 -19.88 -39.31 -16.09
CA GLU A 401 -19.79 -40.74 -15.82
C GLU A 401 -20.55 -41.16 -14.56
N LEU A 402 -20.43 -40.37 -13.49
CA LEU A 402 -21.22 -40.56 -12.27
C LEU A 402 -22.72 -40.42 -12.52
N GLU A 403 -23.14 -39.47 -13.36
CA GLU A 403 -24.55 -39.29 -13.73
C GLU A 403 -25.09 -40.49 -14.52
N LEU A 404 -24.31 -41.02 -15.47
CA LEU A 404 -24.64 -42.23 -16.21
C LEU A 404 -24.77 -43.44 -15.28
N SER A 405 -23.78 -43.67 -14.42
CA SER A 405 -23.81 -44.74 -13.41
C SER A 405 -25.00 -44.59 -12.44
N ARG A 406 -25.40 -43.35 -12.11
CA ARG A 406 -26.59 -43.07 -11.29
C ARG A 406 -27.88 -43.40 -12.03
N LYS A 407 -27.98 -43.09 -13.33
CA LYS A 407 -29.13 -43.45 -14.18
C LYS A 407 -29.23 -44.97 -14.37
N GLU A 408 -28.11 -45.65 -14.54
CA GLU A 408 -28.05 -47.10 -14.63
C GLU A 408 -28.53 -47.76 -13.34
N ARG A 409 -27.97 -47.39 -12.18
CA ARG A 409 -28.45 -47.90 -10.89
C ARG A 409 -29.94 -47.65 -10.64
N LYS A 410 -30.48 -46.52 -11.10
CA LYS A 410 -31.93 -46.27 -11.03
C LYS A 410 -32.72 -47.25 -11.90
N ARG A 411 -32.29 -47.50 -13.14
CA ARG A 411 -32.93 -48.49 -14.02
C ARG A 411 -32.85 -49.89 -13.46
N ASP A 412 -31.70 -50.27 -12.89
CA ASP A 412 -31.52 -51.58 -12.26
C ASP A 412 -32.44 -51.72 -11.05
N HIS A 413 -32.56 -50.67 -10.23
CA HIS A 413 -33.50 -50.65 -9.10
C HIS A 413 -34.96 -50.77 -9.55
N GLU A 414 -35.37 -50.01 -10.56
CA GLU A 414 -36.72 -50.10 -11.14
C GLU A 414 -37.01 -51.49 -11.75
N ASN A 415 -36.04 -52.09 -12.43
CA ASN A 415 -36.16 -53.44 -12.98
C ASN A 415 -36.27 -54.48 -11.87
N TRP A 416 -35.43 -54.37 -10.83
CA TRP A 416 -35.49 -55.24 -9.65
C TRP A 416 -36.84 -55.13 -8.94
N ASP A 417 -37.39 -53.93 -8.78
CA ASP A 417 -38.72 -53.70 -8.21
C ASP A 417 -39.83 -54.34 -9.06
N LYS A 418 -39.75 -54.23 -10.38
CA LYS A 418 -40.69 -54.89 -11.31
C LYS A 418 -40.60 -56.41 -11.23
N GLU A 419 -39.39 -56.96 -11.24
CA GLU A 419 -39.16 -58.41 -11.14
C GLU A 419 -39.71 -58.95 -9.81
N LYS A 420 -39.40 -58.27 -8.71
CA LYS A 420 -39.92 -58.61 -7.38
C LYS A 420 -41.45 -58.53 -7.32
N THR A 421 -42.04 -57.49 -7.90
CA THR A 421 -43.50 -57.32 -7.95
C THR A 421 -44.14 -58.43 -8.78
N GLY A 422 -43.59 -58.74 -9.96
CA GLY A 422 -44.07 -59.83 -10.80
C GLY A 422 -43.96 -61.20 -10.12
N MET A 423 -42.88 -61.45 -9.37
CA MET A 423 -42.72 -62.67 -8.57
C MET A 423 -43.78 -62.77 -7.46
N TRP A 424 -44.05 -61.66 -6.76
CA TRP A 424 -45.13 -61.61 -5.74
C TRP A 424 -46.51 -61.82 -6.35
N GLU A 425 -46.81 -61.20 -7.49
CA GLU A 425 -48.06 -61.37 -8.22
C GLU A 425 -48.24 -62.81 -8.69
N GLY A 426 -47.19 -63.45 -9.23
CA GLY A 426 -47.21 -64.86 -9.61
C GLY A 426 -47.48 -65.77 -8.42
N MET A 427 -46.75 -65.60 -7.31
CA MET A 427 -46.98 -66.36 -6.08
C MET A 427 -48.40 -66.17 -5.54
N TYR A 428 -48.95 -64.96 -5.63
CA TYR A 428 -50.32 -64.68 -5.21
C TYR A 428 -51.36 -65.35 -6.11
N GLN A 429 -51.14 -65.36 -7.43
CA GLN A 429 -51.99 -66.06 -8.39
C GLN A 429 -51.96 -67.57 -8.16
N ASP A 430 -50.78 -68.16 -7.97
CA ASP A 430 -50.62 -69.59 -7.65
C ASP A 430 -51.34 -69.95 -6.35
N LEU A 431 -51.19 -69.14 -5.29
CA LEU A 431 -51.88 -69.35 -4.02
C LEU A 431 -53.40 -69.27 -4.20
N LYS A 432 -53.89 -68.31 -4.99
CA LYS A 432 -55.31 -68.16 -5.29
C LYS A 432 -55.84 -69.35 -6.07
N GLN A 433 -55.12 -69.82 -7.09
CA GLN A 433 -55.49 -71.00 -7.86
C GLN A 433 -55.54 -72.24 -6.97
N ASN A 434 -54.53 -72.47 -6.14
CA ASN A 434 -54.50 -73.57 -5.18
C ASN A 434 -55.71 -73.53 -4.23
N LEU A 435 -56.05 -72.35 -3.71
CA LEU A 435 -57.21 -72.17 -2.83
C LEU A 435 -58.52 -72.45 -3.57
N ASP A 436 -58.66 -72.01 -4.82
CA ASP A 436 -59.84 -72.27 -5.63
C ASP A 436 -59.97 -73.76 -6.00
N GLU A 437 -58.85 -74.42 -6.34
CA GLU A 437 -58.79 -75.87 -6.54
C GLU A 437 -59.21 -76.62 -5.27
N GLU A 438 -58.71 -76.22 -4.10
CA GLU A 438 -59.09 -76.83 -2.83
C GLU A 438 -60.59 -76.62 -2.53
N LYS A 439 -61.12 -75.40 -2.73
CA LYS A 439 -62.56 -75.12 -2.64
C LYS A 439 -63.39 -75.96 -3.59
N THR A 440 -62.93 -76.20 -4.82
CA THR A 440 -63.63 -77.09 -5.76
C THR A 440 -63.61 -78.55 -5.31
N LYS A 441 -62.49 -79.03 -4.74
CA LYS A 441 -62.42 -80.37 -4.12
C LYS A 441 -63.42 -80.49 -2.97
N TYR A 442 -63.47 -79.51 -2.07
CA TYR A 442 -64.44 -79.49 -0.97
C TYR A 442 -65.90 -79.45 -1.47
N ARG A 443 -66.21 -78.64 -2.48
CA ARG A 443 -67.56 -78.61 -3.09
C ARG A 443 -67.95 -79.96 -3.68
N LYS A 444 -67.08 -80.60 -4.47
CA LYS A 444 -67.33 -81.94 -5.02
C LYS A 444 -67.56 -82.97 -3.92
N LEU A 445 -66.73 -82.94 -2.87
CA LEU A 445 -66.89 -83.83 -1.72
C LEU A 445 -68.25 -83.60 -1.03
N GLN A 446 -68.64 -82.33 -0.85
CA GLN A 446 -69.94 -81.99 -0.26
C GLN A 446 -71.10 -82.45 -1.13
N GLU A 447 -71.02 -82.29 -2.45
CA GLU A 447 -72.00 -82.82 -3.41
C GLU A 447 -72.08 -84.35 -3.36
N GLU A 448 -70.95 -85.06 -3.26
CA GLU A 448 -70.93 -86.52 -3.08
C GLU A 448 -71.57 -86.95 -1.76
N TYR A 449 -71.28 -86.25 -0.65
CA TYR A 449 -71.90 -86.50 0.65
C TYR A 449 -73.42 -86.28 0.58
N GLN A 450 -73.86 -85.20 -0.08
CA GLN A 450 -75.29 -84.93 -0.30
C GLN A 450 -75.93 -86.02 -1.17
N HIS A 451 -75.31 -86.41 -2.28
CA HIS A 451 -75.81 -87.49 -3.14
C HIS A 451 -75.86 -88.83 -2.41
N ARG A 452 -74.86 -89.18 -1.60
CA ARG A 452 -74.90 -90.39 -0.74
C ARG A 452 -76.04 -90.28 0.27
N GLY A 453 -76.18 -89.14 0.94
CA GLY A 453 -77.29 -88.88 1.87
C GLY A 453 -78.66 -89.09 1.22
N ILE A 454 -78.87 -88.52 0.03
CA ILE A 454 -80.11 -88.70 -0.75
C ILE A 454 -80.31 -90.17 -1.13
N ARG A 455 -79.26 -90.88 -1.60
CA ARG A 455 -79.37 -92.32 -1.93
C ARG A 455 -79.74 -93.18 -0.71
N LEU A 456 -79.08 -92.95 0.43
CA LEU A 456 -79.42 -93.64 1.69
C LEU A 456 -80.85 -93.32 2.11
N PHE A 457 -81.26 -92.05 2.06
CA PHE A 457 -82.63 -91.64 2.36
C PHE A 457 -83.64 -92.36 1.46
N CYS A 458 -83.46 -92.34 0.13
CA CYS A 458 -84.31 -93.07 -0.82
C CYS A 458 -84.37 -94.57 -0.53
N ALA A 459 -83.22 -95.20 -0.22
CA ALA A 459 -83.17 -96.63 0.14
C ALA A 459 -83.95 -96.92 1.42
N THR A 460 -83.81 -96.09 2.46
CA THR A 460 -84.58 -96.24 3.71
C THR A 460 -86.09 -96.08 3.49
N VAL A 461 -86.52 -95.11 2.68
CA VAL A 461 -87.93 -94.92 2.32
C VAL A 461 -88.47 -96.13 1.55
N LEU A 462 -87.70 -96.67 0.60
CA LEU A 462 -88.08 -97.88 -0.15
C LEU A 462 -88.22 -99.11 0.76
N ILE A 463 -87.29 -99.33 1.69
CA ILE A 463 -87.36 -100.44 2.64
C ILE A 463 -88.59 -100.30 3.54
N LEU A 464 -88.84 -99.11 4.10
CA LEU A 464 -90.03 -98.85 4.92
C LEU A 464 -91.32 -99.09 4.12
N PHE A 465 -91.35 -98.69 2.85
CA PHE A 465 -92.49 -98.95 1.97
C PHE A 465 -92.71 -100.44 1.72
N LEU A 466 -91.66 -101.21 1.45
CA LEU A 466 -91.76 -102.67 1.28
C LEU A 466 -92.23 -103.36 2.57
N LEU A 467 -91.77 -102.90 3.74
CA LEU A 467 -92.25 -103.39 5.04
C LEU A 467 -93.73 -103.08 5.25
N LEU A 468 -94.18 -101.86 4.90
CA LEU A 468 -95.60 -101.49 4.96
C LEU A 468 -96.46 -102.37 4.03
N ILE A 469 -95.99 -102.64 2.81
CA ILE A 469 -96.67 -103.58 1.90
C ILE A 469 -96.74 -104.96 2.53
N SER A 470 -95.64 -105.46 3.11
CA SER A 470 -95.64 -106.77 3.77
C SER A 470 -96.59 -106.84 4.96
N LEU A 471 -96.63 -105.80 5.81
CA LEU A 471 -97.59 -105.69 6.91
C LEU A 471 -99.04 -105.65 6.39
N PHE A 472 -99.29 -104.92 5.30
CA PHE A 472 -100.60 -104.85 4.66
C PHE A 472 -101.04 -106.20 4.08
N TYR A 473 -100.14 -106.94 3.43
CA TYR A 473 -100.40 -108.30 2.97
C TYR A 473 -100.67 -109.27 4.14
N ASN A 474 -99.93 -109.17 5.23
CA ASN A 474 -100.19 -109.96 6.45
C ASN A 474 -101.55 -109.60 7.08
N PHE A 475 -101.94 -108.31 7.07
CA PHE A 475 -103.23 -107.85 7.55
C PHE A 475 -104.38 -108.37 6.69
N LEU A 476 -104.26 -108.30 5.36
CA LEU A 476 -105.21 -108.92 4.42
C LEU A 476 -105.28 -110.45 4.58
N GLY A 477 -104.13 -111.10 4.84
CA GLY A 477 -104.06 -112.53 5.15
C GLY A 477 -104.77 -112.93 6.44
N CYS A 478 -104.71 -112.08 7.48
CA CYS A 478 -105.49 -112.29 8.71
C CYS A 478 -106.98 -112.03 8.49
N SER A 479 -107.34 -110.99 7.74
CA SER A 479 -108.76 -110.66 7.46
C SER A 479 -109.45 -111.76 6.64
N ASN A 480 -108.73 -112.47 5.75
CA ASN A 480 -109.27 -113.61 5.00
C ASN A 480 -109.39 -114.90 5.83
N ARG A 481 -108.88 -114.94 7.07
CA ARG A 481 -109.00 -116.11 7.96
C ARG A 481 -110.16 -116.04 8.95
N GLU A 482 -110.80 -114.87 9.10
CA GLU A 482 -111.95 -114.65 10.00
C GLU A 482 -113.31 -114.50 9.29
N VAL A 483 -113.39 -114.57 7.95
CA VAL A 483 -114.66 -114.50 7.18
C VAL A 483 -115.11 -115.87 6.65
N ALA A 484 -114.60 -116.95 7.25
CA ALA A 484 -115.07 -118.32 7.02
C ALA A 484 -116.09 -118.74 8.10
N GLU A 485 -117.14 -117.96 8.34
CA GLU A 485 -118.41 -118.44 8.92
C GLU A 485 -119.42 -117.30 9.02
N SER A 486 -120.65 -117.59 8.60
CA SER A 486 -121.89 -116.84 8.84
C SER A 486 -122.20 -115.63 7.95
N SER A 487 -123.49 -115.55 7.68
CA SER A 487 -124.18 -114.89 6.59
C SER A 487 -124.81 -113.56 6.99
N GLN A 488 -124.99 -112.72 5.96
CA GLN A 488 -126.04 -111.70 5.80
C GLN A 488 -125.84 -110.30 6.43
N THR A 489 -126.14 -109.33 5.56
CA THR A 489 -126.50 -107.91 5.76
C THR A 489 -125.43 -106.80 5.70
N GLU A 490 -125.67 -105.92 4.71
CA GLU A 490 -125.45 -104.47 4.59
C GLU A 490 -124.19 -103.79 5.15
N GLY A 491 -123.56 -103.01 4.26
CA GLY A 491 -123.02 -101.69 4.63
C GLY A 491 -121.53 -101.61 4.95
N GLY A 492 -120.77 -101.05 4.01
CA GLY A 492 -119.61 -100.19 4.32
C GLY A 492 -118.27 -100.88 4.54
N LEU A 493 -117.34 -100.66 3.60
CA LEU A 493 -115.94 -100.19 3.79
C LEU A 493 -115.13 -100.50 2.53
N PHE A 494 -115.46 -99.76 1.45
CA PHE A 494 -114.67 -99.67 0.23
C PHE A 494 -113.46 -98.73 0.44
N TRP A 495 -112.66 -98.99 1.48
CA TRP A 495 -111.56 -98.14 1.94
C TRP A 495 -110.13 -98.76 1.90
N PRO A 496 -109.90 -100.09 1.82
CA PRO A 496 -108.53 -100.61 1.79
C PRO A 496 -107.79 -100.33 0.47
N TRP A 497 -108.49 -100.46 -0.66
CA TRP A 497 -107.90 -100.32 -1.99
C TRP A 497 -107.61 -98.86 -2.37
N THR A 498 -108.46 -97.93 -1.94
CA THR A 498 -108.22 -96.49 -2.12
C THR A 498 -107.04 -96.03 -1.27
N LEU A 499 -106.93 -96.46 -0.01
CA LEU A 499 -105.79 -96.11 0.84
C LEU A 499 -104.47 -96.65 0.26
N LEU A 500 -104.45 -97.90 -0.22
CA LEU A 500 -103.29 -98.49 -0.89
C LEU A 500 -102.93 -97.72 -2.16
N TYR A 501 -103.92 -97.31 -2.96
CA TYR A 501 -103.69 -96.50 -4.16
C TYR A 501 -103.08 -95.13 -3.83
N TYR A 502 -103.55 -94.47 -2.77
CA TYR A 502 -102.96 -93.21 -2.29
C TYR A 502 -101.56 -93.42 -1.69
N LEU A 503 -101.28 -94.53 -1.01
CA LEU A 503 -99.96 -94.84 -0.45
C LEU A 503 -98.93 -95.15 -1.53
N VAL A 504 -99.32 -95.96 -2.53
CA VAL A 504 -98.50 -96.24 -3.72
C VAL A 504 -98.29 -94.95 -4.51
N GLY A 505 -99.34 -94.14 -4.69
CA GLY A 505 -99.24 -92.82 -5.32
C GLY A 505 -98.30 -91.88 -4.57
N PHE A 506 -98.38 -91.83 -3.25
CA PHE A 506 -97.51 -91.00 -2.41
C PHE A 506 -96.04 -91.43 -2.51
N VAL A 507 -95.75 -92.73 -2.44
CA VAL A 507 -94.37 -93.23 -2.59
C VAL A 507 -93.86 -93.02 -4.01
N PHE A 508 -94.71 -93.17 -5.03
CA PHE A 508 -94.34 -92.86 -6.41
C PHE A 508 -94.02 -91.37 -6.60
N VAL A 509 -94.80 -90.48 -5.97
CA VAL A 509 -94.55 -89.03 -5.97
C VAL A 509 -93.27 -88.68 -5.19
N VAL A 510 -93.00 -89.31 -4.04
CA VAL A 510 -91.75 -89.11 -3.27
C VAL A 510 -90.54 -89.61 -4.06
N LEU A 511 -90.63 -90.78 -4.71
CA LEU A 511 -89.58 -91.31 -5.57
C LEU A 511 -89.35 -90.42 -6.80
N LEU A 512 -90.43 -89.93 -7.42
CA LEU A 512 -90.35 -88.94 -8.50
C LEU A 512 -89.71 -87.64 -7.99
N PHE A 513 -90.05 -87.14 -6.81
CA PHE A 513 -89.40 -85.97 -6.22
C PHE A 513 -87.92 -86.20 -5.90
N CYS A 514 -87.52 -87.41 -5.52
CA CYS A 514 -86.11 -87.76 -5.34
C CYS A 514 -85.33 -87.84 -6.67
N VAL A 515 -85.97 -88.35 -7.73
CA VAL A 515 -85.38 -88.42 -9.08
C VAL A 515 -85.36 -87.04 -9.75
N SER A 516 -86.44 -86.28 -9.66
CA SER A 516 -86.59 -84.94 -10.25
C SER A 516 -85.90 -83.85 -9.41
N GLY A 517 -85.83 -84.01 -8.09
CA GLY A 517 -85.06 -83.14 -7.19
C GLY A 517 -83.54 -83.21 -7.42
N SER A 518 -83.08 -84.28 -8.07
CA SER A 518 -81.71 -84.39 -8.60
C SER A 518 -81.48 -83.56 -9.87
N SER A 519 -82.54 -83.03 -10.51
CA SER A 519 -82.47 -82.29 -11.79
C SER A 519 -82.92 -80.82 -11.71
N VAL A 520 -83.56 -80.37 -10.61
CA VAL A 520 -84.09 -78.99 -10.46
C VAL A 520 -83.25 -78.12 -9.50
N ARG A 521 -81.97 -78.45 -9.30
CA ARG A 521 -80.97 -77.52 -8.74
C ARG A 521 -79.68 -77.60 -9.53
N ARG A 522 -79.68 -76.97 -10.70
CA ARG A 522 -78.48 -76.46 -11.37
C ARG A 522 -78.72 -75.03 -11.76
#